data_AF-A0A7C1YQR0-F1
#
_entry.id   AF-A0A7C1YQR0-F1
#
_cell.length_a   1.000
_cell.length_b   1.000
_cell.length_c   1.000
_cell.angle_alpha   90.00
_cell.angle_beta   90.00
_cell.angle_gamma   90.00
#
_symmetry.space_group_name_H-M   'P 1'
#
loop_
_entity.id
_entity.type
_entity.pdbx_description
1 polymer ?
#
loop_
_entity_poly.entity_id
_entity_poly.type
_entity_poly.pdbx_seq_one_letter_code
_entity_poly.pdbx_strand_id
1 'polypeptide(L)' 'MIVKDEQLKEFLTDAGLVSQKIIGDADKKAKKKGRTVGEMLVSNGELSEDDLRRSQAYILGIPF' A
#
# COMPACT_ATOMS: atom_id res chain seq x y z
N MET A 1 -8.08 1.68 13.08
CA MET A 1 -7.16 0.57 12.83
C MET A 1 -6.33 0.94 11.62
N ILE A 2 -5.08 1.38 11.83
CA ILE A 2 -4.19 1.79 10.74
C ILE A 2 -3.45 0.53 10.32
N VAL A 3 -3.71 0.00 9.12
CA VAL A 3 -2.81 -0.98 8.52
C VAL A 3 -1.44 -0.34 8.54
N LYS A 4 -0.48 -0.95 9.24
CA LYS A 4 0.88 -0.41 9.31
C LYS A 4 1.39 -0.29 7.89
N ASP A 5 1.54 0.93 7.39
CA ASP A 5 2.03 1.19 6.04
C ASP A 5 3.34 0.43 5.77
N GLU A 6 4.13 0.17 6.81
CA GLU A 6 5.34 -0.65 6.77
C GLU A 6 5.10 -2.09 6.27
N GLN A 7 4.10 -2.81 6.79
CA GLN A 7 3.79 -4.17 6.34
C GLN A 7 3.26 -4.19 4.91
N LEU A 8 2.46 -3.19 4.54
CA LEU A 8 1.99 -3.05 3.16
C LEU A 8 3.17 -2.81 2.21
N LYS A 9 4.10 -1.92 2.58
CA LYS A 9 5.30 -1.62 1.78
C LYS A 9 6.17 -2.87 1.58
N GLU A 10 6.41 -3.64 2.64
CA GLU A 10 7.14 -4.90 2.54
C GLU A 10 6.42 -5.89 1.63
N PHE A 11 5.12 -6.12 1.83
CA PHE A 11 4.34 -7.04 1.02
C PHE A 11 4.37 -6.66 -0.47
N LEU A 12 4.17 -5.38 -0.79
CA LEU A 12 4.16 -4.90 -2.17
C LEU A 12 5.54 -5.00 -2.83
N THR A 13 6.61 -4.84 -2.05
CA THR A 13 7.99 -4.99 -2.54
C THR A 13 8.33 -6.47 -2.75
N ASP A 14 7.95 -7.33 -1.81
CA ASP A 14 8.20 -8.78 -1.84
C ASP A 14 7.40 -9.47 -2.96
N ALA A 15 6.13 -9.07 -3.13
CA ALA A 15 5.27 -9.51 -4.24
C ALA A 15 5.69 -8.94 -5.60
N GLY A 16 6.65 -8.00 -5.65
CA GLY A 16 7.07 -7.35 -6.89
C GLY A 16 6.01 -6.45 -7.53
N LEU A 17 4.94 -6.11 -6.79
CA LEU A 17 3.83 -5.27 -7.26
C LEU A 17 4.26 -3.81 -7.41
N VAL A 18 5.12 -3.33 -6.50
CA VAL A 18 5.53 -1.92 -6.45
C VAL A 18 7.01 -1.80 -6.12
N SER A 19 7.73 -0.94 -6.85
CA SER A 19 9.14 -0.64 -6.59
C SER A 19 9.34 0.26 -5.36
N GLN A 20 10.44 0.07 -4.61
CA GLN A 20 10.80 0.94 -3.48
C GLN A 20 10.80 2.44 -3.83
N LYS A 21 11.18 2.78 -5.07
CA LYS A 21 11.19 4.16 -5.55
C LYS A 21 9.79 4.78 -5.57
N ILE A 22 8.81 4.01 -6.02
CA ILE A 22 7.39 4.39 -6.06
C ILE A 22 6.85 4.50 -4.64
N ILE A 23 7.15 3.52 -3.78
CA ILE A 23 6.75 3.52 -2.38
C ILE A 23 7.21 4.81 -1.69
N GLY A 24 8.45 5.25 -1.93
CA GLY A 24 8.96 6.51 -1.40
C GLY A 24 8.22 7.75 -1.90
N ASP A 25 7.79 7.76 -3.16
CA ASP A 25 7.02 8.86 -3.75
C ASP A 25 5.58 8.89 -3.21
N ALA A 26 4.97 7.70 -3.08
CA ALA A 26 3.67 7.51 -2.48
C ALA A 26 3.68 7.91 -1.00
N ASP A 27 4.71 7.58 -0.21
CA ASP A 27 4.88 7.97 1.19
C ASP A 27 4.90 9.49 1.38
N LYS A 28 5.65 10.20 0.52
CA LYS A 28 5.69 11.67 0.55
C LYS A 28 4.33 12.28 0.23
N LYS A 29 3.64 11.76 -0.79
CA LYS A 29 2.30 12.24 -1.17
C LYS A 29 1.25 11.89 -0.11
N ALA A 30 1.36 10.72 0.50
CA ALA A 30 0.49 10.21 1.56
C ALA A 30 0.56 11.12 2.78
N LYS A 31 1.79 11.46 3.23
CA LYS A 31 2.02 12.44 4.31
C LYS A 31 1.47 13.82 3.99
N LYS A 32 1.61 14.31 2.75
CA LYS A 32 1.06 15.61 2.33
C LYS A 32 -0.47 15.63 2.32
N LYS A 33 -1.11 14.52 1.95
CA LYS A 33 -2.58 14.41 1.87
C LYS A 33 -3.23 13.88 3.16
N GLY A 34 -2.44 13.46 4.15
CA GLY A 34 -2.94 12.78 5.35
C GLY A 34 -3.62 11.45 5.05
N ARG A 35 -3.22 10.77 3.97
CA ARG A 35 -3.74 9.46 3.57
C ARG A 35 -2.70 8.36 3.81
N THR A 36 -3.11 7.11 3.68
CA THR A 36 -2.20 5.95 3.73
C THR A 36 -1.42 5.80 2.42
N VAL A 37 -0.26 5.15 2.49
CA VAL A 37 0.57 4.84 1.32
C VAL A 37 -0.19 3.95 0.34
N GLY A 38 -0.97 3.00 0.84
CA GLY A 38 -1.82 2.13 0.02
C GLY A 38 -2.82 2.90 -0.85
N GLU A 39 -3.58 3.82 -0.25
CA GLU A 39 -4.49 4.69 -1.01
C GLU A 39 -3.75 5.56 -2.03
N MET A 40 -2.56 6.06 -1.70
CA MET A 40 -1.77 6.85 -2.63
C MET A 40 -1.25 6.03 -3.81
N LEU A 41 -0.85 4.79 -3.57
CA LEU A 41 -0.43 3.86 -4.62
C LEU A 41 -1.59 3.56 -5.57
N VAL A 42 -2.76 3.31 -5.02
CA VAL A 42 -3.99 3.12 -5.81
C VAL A 42 -4.34 4.38 -6.60
N SER A 43 -4.32 5.54 -5.94
CA SER A 43 -4.65 6.81 -6.59
C SER A 43 -3.63 7.22 -7.66
N ASN A 44 -2.39 6.71 -7.60
CA ASN A 44 -1.38 6.92 -8.63
C ASN A 44 -1.47 5.88 -9.78
N GLY A 45 -2.29 4.82 -9.64
CA GLY A 45 -2.39 3.73 -10.60
C GLY A 45 -1.30 2.66 -10.47
N GLU A 46 -0.52 2.69 -9.39
CA GLU A 46 0.57 1.74 -9.11
C GLU A 46 0.07 0.45 -8.45
N LEU A 47 -1.15 0.47 -7.92
CA LEU A 47 -1.79 -0.66 -7.26
C LEU A 47 -3.29 -0.63 -7.59
N SER A 48 -3.93 -1.77 -7.80
CA SER A 48 -5.39 -1.80 -7.92
C SER A 48 -6.06 -1.71 -6.55
N GLU A 49 -7.29 -1.18 -6.48
CA GLU A 49 -8.08 -1.24 -5.25
C GLU A 49 -8.29 -2.69 -4.76
N ASP A 50 -8.41 -3.63 -5.69
CA ASP A 50 -8.57 -5.06 -5.40
C ASP A 50 -7.31 -5.66 -4.78
N ASP A 51 -6.13 -5.37 -5.36
CA ASP A 51 -4.83 -5.78 -4.83
C ASP A 51 -4.56 -5.16 -3.45
N LEU A 52 -4.91 -3.88 -3.27
CA LEU A 52 -4.81 -3.21 -1.98
C LEU A 52 -5.69 -3.92 -0.94
N ARG A 53 -6.96 -4.18 -1.27
CA ARG A 53 -7.89 -4.87 -0.36
C ARG A 53 -7.40 -6.27 0.01
N ARG A 54 -6.94 -7.06 -0.96
CA ARG A 54 -6.37 -8.39 -0.70
C ARG A 54 -5.14 -8.29 0.18
N SER A 55 -4.19 -7.41 -0.14
CA SER A 55 -2.98 -7.20 0.65
C SER A 55 -3.33 -6.83 2.09
N GLN A 56 -4.26 -5.90 2.28
CA GLN A 56 -4.73 -5.50 3.60
C GLN A 56 -5.39 -6.66 4.35
N ALA A 57 -6.27 -7.44 3.70
CA ALA A 57 -6.91 -8.60 4.31
C ALA A 57 -5.90 -9.69 4.72
N TYR A 58 -4.93 -9.98 3.86
CA TYR A 58 -3.81 -10.89 4.14
C TYR A 58 -2.98 -10.41 5.34
N ILE A 59 -2.63 -9.13 5.39
CA ILE A 59 -1.86 -8.53 6.51
C ILE A 59 -2.67 -8.56 7.81
N LEU A 60 -3.98 -8.33 7.74
CA LEU A 60 -4.88 -8.34 8.89
C LEU A 60 -5.30 -9.76 9.32
N GLY A 61 -4.97 -10.78 8.54
CA GLY A 61 -5.32 -12.18 8.81
C GLY A 61 -6.82 -12.46 8.77
N ILE A 62 -7.59 -11.62 8.08
CA ILE A 62 -9.04 -11.79 7.91
C ILE A 62 -9.28 -12.51 6.58
N PRO A 63 -10.05 -13.60 6.53
CA PRO A 63 -10.38 -14.25 5.27
C PRO A 63 -11.09 -13.26 4.33
N PHE A 64 -10.60 -13.17 3.09
CA PHE A 64 -11.18 -12.38 2.00
C PHE A 64 -12.21 -13.23 1.24
#